data_AF-A0A2V9P7I8-F1
#
_entry.id   AF-A0A2V9P7I8-F1
#
_cell.length_a   1.000
_cell.length_b   1.000
_cell.length_c   1.000
_cell.angle_alpha   90.00
_cell.angle_beta   90.00
_cell.angle_gamma   90.00
#
_symmetry.space_group_name_H-M   'P 1'
#
loop_
_entity.id
_entity.type
_entity.pdbx_description
1 polymer ?
#
loop_
_entity_poly.entity_id
_entity_poly.type
_entity_poly.pdbx_seq_one_letter_code
_entity_poly.pdbx_strand_id
1 'polypeptide(L)'
;MKAEANYQTEEVADVMASPVAIAEDDTTARLTRIWQELLGVEPIEADQNYFDLGGDSILAVQLFAHIQKVFQIKLPVATLFEAPTIEELARILRRETAPASGWSPLVAIQPSGSRPAFFCVHGAGGNVLIYRDLSRHLGSDQPFYGLQSQGLDRSCPPLSKIENMAALYVKEIQRVRPHGPYFLGGYCGGGTIAFDVAQQLQAQGEQIALLALFDTSNWSTIHPPSILDRSYYACQKFVFQAANFFSLDSDGRAKFFWEKVEGMQLARLGKGSRTAVSESRVLRQIRRANDRACWDYVPKPYSGVVTDFRPVKQYRMFNKPNAKWDRLARAEEVVVLPVYPAGMLVEPFVKHLAVALKKSIDGVICGCATS
;
A
#
# COMPACT_ATOMS: atom_id res chain seq x y z
N MET A 1 -45.89 -65.43 -26.45
CA MET A 1 -44.54 -64.80 -26.50
C MET A 1 -44.76 -63.29 -26.53
N LYS A 2 -44.49 -62.59 -25.41
CA LYS A 2 -44.51 -61.12 -25.19
C LYS A 2 -45.92 -60.47 -25.25
N ALA A 3 -46.31 -59.50 -24.41
CA ALA A 3 -45.64 -58.73 -23.37
C ALA A 3 -46.67 -58.23 -22.34
N GLU A 4 -46.35 -58.31 -21.05
CA GLU A 4 -47.03 -57.56 -19.97
C GLU A 4 -46.36 -56.19 -19.84
N ALA A 5 -47.14 -55.11 -19.94
CA ALA A 5 -46.69 -53.76 -19.70
C ALA A 5 -47.03 -53.38 -18.24
N ASN A 6 -46.01 -53.41 -17.39
CA ASN A 6 -46.09 -52.96 -16.01
C ASN A 6 -45.84 -51.44 -15.98
N TYR A 7 -46.87 -50.67 -15.63
CA TYR A 7 -46.74 -49.24 -15.31
C TYR A 7 -46.14 -49.14 -13.89
N GLN A 8 -44.87 -48.78 -13.78
CA GLN A 8 -44.29 -48.27 -12.53
C GLN A 8 -44.06 -46.76 -12.69
N THR A 9 -44.74 -46.03 -11.83
CA THR A 9 -44.59 -44.61 -11.53
C THR A 9 -43.18 -44.36 -10.98
N GLU A 10 -42.33 -43.65 -11.73
CA GLU A 10 -41.09 -43.09 -11.20
C GLU A 10 -41.41 -41.81 -10.42
N GLU A 11 -41.25 -41.90 -9.11
CA GLU A 11 -41.27 -40.80 -8.17
C GLU A 11 -39.96 -39.99 -8.35
N VAL A 12 -40.05 -38.86 -9.05
CA VAL A 12 -38.97 -37.88 -9.14
C VAL A 12 -38.79 -37.22 -7.77
N ALA A 13 -37.84 -37.74 -6.99
CA ALA A 13 -37.37 -37.10 -5.77
C ALA A 13 -36.64 -35.79 -6.13
N ASP A 14 -37.26 -34.68 -5.76
CA ASP A 14 -36.69 -33.34 -5.75
C ASP A 14 -35.55 -33.28 -4.73
N VAL A 15 -34.31 -33.45 -5.21
CA VAL A 15 -33.11 -33.23 -4.40
C VAL A 15 -32.87 -31.72 -4.34
N MET A 16 -33.56 -31.06 -3.42
CA MET A 16 -33.19 -29.74 -2.95
C MET A 16 -31.77 -29.79 -2.38
N ALA A 17 -30.81 -29.29 -3.16
CA ALA A 17 -29.43 -29.12 -2.73
C ALA A 17 -29.39 -28.19 -1.51
N SER A 18 -29.08 -28.76 -0.34
CA SER A 18 -28.73 -28.00 0.86
C SER A 18 -27.43 -27.22 0.61
N PRO A 19 -27.28 -25.99 1.16
CA PRO A 19 -26.04 -25.24 1.04
C PRO A 19 -24.94 -26.03 1.75
N VAL A 20 -23.93 -26.45 0.99
CA VAL A 20 -22.76 -27.16 1.51
C VAL A 20 -22.04 -26.22 2.47
N ALA A 21 -22.21 -26.45 3.77
CA ALA A 21 -21.37 -25.84 4.79
C ALA A 21 -19.93 -26.27 4.51
N ILE A 22 -19.08 -25.31 4.15
CA ILE A 22 -17.66 -25.55 3.90
C ILE A 22 -17.03 -25.98 5.23
N ALA A 23 -16.57 -27.23 5.33
CA ALA A 23 -15.91 -27.74 6.54
C ALA A 23 -14.71 -26.85 6.90
N GLU A 24 -14.41 -26.68 8.20
CA GLU A 24 -13.36 -25.77 8.69
C GLU A 24 -11.99 -25.99 8.01
N ASP A 25 -11.70 -27.24 7.67
CA ASP A 25 -10.46 -27.67 7.02
C ASP A 25 -10.39 -27.25 5.53
N ASP A 26 -11.53 -27.15 4.82
CA ASP A 26 -11.55 -26.80 3.38
C ASP A 26 -11.20 -25.33 3.13
N THR A 27 -11.64 -24.40 3.98
CA THR A 27 -11.30 -22.98 3.82
C THR A 27 -9.81 -22.73 4.04
N THR A 28 -9.27 -23.29 5.12
CA THR A 28 -7.84 -23.19 5.46
C THR A 28 -7.01 -23.83 4.36
N ALA A 29 -7.30 -25.07 3.96
CA ALA A 29 -6.56 -25.77 2.90
C ALA A 29 -6.58 -25.01 1.56
N ARG A 30 -7.73 -24.46 1.15
CA ARG A 30 -7.84 -23.66 -0.08
C ARG A 30 -7.05 -22.36 0.00
N LEU A 31 -7.06 -21.67 1.13
CA LEU A 31 -6.23 -20.47 1.34
C LEU A 31 -4.74 -20.79 1.34
N THR A 32 -4.33 -21.85 2.05
CA THR A 32 -2.94 -22.33 2.06
C THR A 32 -2.47 -22.58 0.64
N ARG A 33 -3.26 -23.30 -0.17
CA ARG A 33 -2.92 -23.54 -1.58
C ARG A 33 -2.76 -22.25 -2.38
N ILE A 34 -3.66 -21.28 -2.22
CA ILE A 34 -3.55 -19.98 -2.91
C ILE A 34 -2.26 -19.25 -2.49
N TRP A 35 -1.92 -19.27 -1.20
CA TRP A 35 -0.70 -18.65 -0.68
C TRP A 35 0.56 -19.34 -1.19
N GLN A 36 0.61 -20.67 -1.16
CA GLN A 36 1.74 -21.45 -1.67
C GLN A 36 1.95 -21.21 -3.17
N GLU A 37 0.88 -21.20 -3.96
CA GLU A 37 0.94 -20.92 -5.41
C GLU A 37 1.44 -19.50 -5.71
N LEU A 38 1.08 -18.51 -4.89
CA LEU A 38 1.44 -17.09 -5.11
C LEU A 38 2.81 -16.72 -4.56
N LEU A 39 3.13 -17.15 -3.34
CA LEU A 39 4.41 -16.87 -2.68
C LEU A 39 5.51 -17.83 -3.17
N GLY A 40 5.11 -18.95 -3.76
CA GLY A 40 6.01 -20.04 -4.16
C GLY A 40 6.44 -20.92 -2.99
N VAL A 41 6.15 -20.55 -1.74
CA VAL A 41 6.61 -21.20 -0.50
C VAL A 41 5.79 -22.46 -0.19
N GLU A 42 6.45 -23.57 0.12
CA GLU A 42 5.81 -24.82 0.54
C GLU A 42 6.76 -25.64 1.46
N PRO A 43 6.30 -26.13 2.64
CA PRO A 43 4.98 -25.93 3.24
C PRO A 43 4.78 -24.53 3.85
N ILE A 44 3.52 -24.11 4.05
CA ILE A 44 3.15 -22.90 4.81
C ILE A 44 2.26 -23.34 5.98
N GLU A 45 2.64 -22.98 7.19
CA GLU A 45 1.85 -23.20 8.40
C GLU A 45 0.76 -22.11 8.53
N ALA A 46 -0.39 -22.46 9.11
CA ALA A 46 -1.57 -21.58 9.08
C ALA A 46 -1.40 -20.28 9.91
N ASP A 47 -0.49 -20.26 10.87
CA ASP A 47 -0.15 -19.15 11.76
C ASP A 47 0.99 -18.26 11.24
N GLN A 48 1.59 -18.62 10.10
CA GLN A 48 2.66 -17.82 9.50
C GLN A 48 2.13 -16.52 8.89
N ASN A 49 2.88 -15.44 9.13
CA ASN A 49 2.52 -14.11 8.68
C ASN A 49 2.83 -13.91 7.19
N TYR A 50 1.85 -13.44 6.41
CA TYR A 50 1.95 -13.16 4.98
C TYR A 50 3.21 -12.38 4.59
N PHE A 51 3.54 -11.33 5.35
CA PHE A 51 4.66 -10.44 5.03
C PHE A 51 6.00 -11.06 5.41
N ASP A 52 6.03 -11.87 6.46
CA ASP A 52 7.25 -12.56 6.91
C ASP A 52 7.61 -13.71 5.95
N LEU A 53 6.62 -14.23 5.20
CA LEU A 53 6.79 -15.15 4.08
C LEU A 53 7.22 -14.46 2.76
N GLY A 54 7.57 -13.17 2.80
CA GLY A 54 7.98 -12.40 1.62
C GLY A 54 6.83 -11.82 0.79
N GLY A 55 5.60 -11.88 1.32
CA GLY A 55 4.43 -11.29 0.69
C GLY A 55 4.52 -9.76 0.62
N ASP A 56 4.34 -9.21 -0.57
CA ASP A 56 4.32 -7.77 -0.80
C ASP A 56 2.93 -7.25 -1.21
N SER A 57 2.82 -5.92 -1.38
CA SER A 57 1.56 -5.28 -1.77
C SER A 57 1.03 -5.67 -3.15
N ILE A 58 1.89 -6.10 -4.08
CA ILE A 58 1.48 -6.51 -5.43
C ILE A 58 0.92 -7.93 -5.39
N LEU A 59 1.62 -8.83 -4.71
CA LEU A 59 1.17 -10.19 -4.44
C LEU A 59 -0.14 -10.21 -3.65
N ALA A 60 -0.32 -9.26 -2.72
CA ALA A 60 -1.54 -9.17 -1.90
C ALA A 60 -2.77 -8.88 -2.77
N VAL A 61 -2.63 -8.02 -3.79
CA VAL A 61 -3.75 -7.75 -4.70
C VAL A 61 -4.11 -8.97 -5.54
N GLN A 62 -3.11 -9.78 -5.93
CA GLN A 62 -3.34 -11.04 -6.64
C GLN A 62 -4.01 -12.07 -5.71
N LEU A 63 -3.53 -12.18 -4.47
CA LEU A 63 -4.13 -13.01 -3.41
C LEU A 63 -5.61 -12.71 -3.24
N PHE A 64 -5.98 -11.45 -3.04
CA PHE A 64 -7.38 -11.08 -2.81
C PHE A 64 -8.25 -11.24 -4.06
N ALA A 65 -7.69 -11.11 -5.26
CA ALA A 65 -8.40 -11.45 -6.49
C ALA A 65 -8.66 -12.95 -6.61
N HIS A 66 -7.71 -13.80 -6.20
CA HIS A 66 -7.88 -15.26 -6.15
C HIS A 66 -8.90 -15.66 -5.08
N ILE A 67 -8.83 -15.06 -3.88
CA ILE A 67 -9.81 -15.26 -2.81
C ILE A 67 -11.22 -14.93 -3.32
N GLN A 68 -11.41 -13.77 -3.97
CA GLN A 68 -12.70 -13.41 -4.54
C GLN A 68 -13.19 -14.42 -5.57
N LYS A 69 -12.30 -14.92 -6.45
CA LYS A 69 -12.67 -15.92 -7.46
C LYS A 69 -13.08 -17.25 -6.84
N VAL A 70 -12.37 -17.69 -5.80
CA VAL A 70 -12.52 -19.01 -5.19
C VAL A 70 -13.67 -19.03 -4.18
N PHE A 71 -13.80 -18.01 -3.35
CA PHE A 71 -14.77 -17.94 -2.26
C PHE A 71 -15.99 -17.06 -2.58
N GLN A 72 -16.00 -16.35 -3.71
CA GLN A 72 -17.06 -15.38 -4.08
C GLN A 72 -17.25 -14.24 -3.06
N ILE A 73 -16.31 -14.07 -2.12
CA ILE A 73 -16.30 -13.02 -1.12
C ILE A 73 -15.26 -11.98 -1.51
N LYS A 74 -15.67 -10.71 -1.55
CA LYS A 74 -14.78 -9.59 -1.86
C LYS A 74 -14.30 -8.95 -0.56
N LEU A 75 -13.00 -9.08 -0.29
CA LEU A 75 -12.36 -8.45 0.87
C LEU A 75 -11.46 -7.28 0.43
N PRO A 76 -11.35 -6.19 1.22
CA PRO A 76 -10.34 -5.16 1.00
C PRO A 76 -8.93 -5.75 1.19
N VAL A 77 -7.96 -5.35 0.37
CA VAL A 77 -6.55 -5.78 0.53
C VAL A 77 -5.98 -5.36 1.90
N ALA A 78 -6.49 -4.26 2.46
CA ALA A 78 -6.19 -3.80 3.81
C ALA A 78 -6.52 -4.81 4.92
N THR A 79 -7.34 -5.83 4.63
CA THR A 79 -7.66 -6.90 5.59
C THR A 79 -6.38 -7.60 6.10
N LEU A 80 -5.28 -7.60 5.33
CA LEU A 80 -3.99 -8.13 5.78
C LEU A 80 -3.37 -7.39 6.97
N PHE A 81 -3.82 -6.18 7.31
CA PHE A 81 -3.40 -5.53 8.56
C PHE A 81 -4.05 -6.16 9.79
N GLU A 82 -5.29 -6.63 9.66
CA GLU A 82 -6.09 -7.21 10.76
C GLU A 82 -5.95 -8.74 10.83
N ALA A 83 -5.80 -9.39 9.68
CA ALA A 83 -5.70 -10.83 9.52
C ALA A 83 -4.52 -11.17 8.59
N PRO A 84 -3.26 -11.04 9.08
CA PRO A 84 -2.07 -11.33 8.30
C PRO A 84 -1.73 -12.82 8.17
N THR A 85 -2.48 -13.74 8.76
CA THR A 85 -2.24 -15.20 8.68
C THR A 85 -3.37 -15.93 7.93
N ILE A 86 -3.09 -17.16 7.46
CA ILE A 86 -4.10 -18.02 6.82
C ILE A 86 -5.25 -18.29 7.80
N GLU A 87 -4.94 -18.61 9.07
CA GLU A 87 -5.94 -18.94 10.07
C GLU A 87 -6.90 -17.76 10.31
N GLU A 88 -6.37 -16.53 10.41
CA GLU A 88 -7.16 -15.33 10.62
C GLU A 88 -8.01 -14.97 9.39
N LEU A 89 -7.45 -15.05 8.17
CA LEU A 89 -8.22 -14.82 6.95
C LEU A 89 -9.32 -15.87 6.76
N ALA A 90 -9.02 -17.14 7.07
CA ALA A 90 -10.00 -18.22 7.02
C ALA A 90 -11.16 -17.93 7.98
N ARG A 91 -10.88 -17.40 9.16
CA ARG A 91 -11.89 -16.99 10.15
C ARG A 91 -12.79 -15.88 9.62
N ILE A 92 -12.25 -14.91 8.89
CA ILE A 92 -13.05 -13.84 8.24
C ILE A 92 -13.93 -14.43 7.15
N LEU A 93 -13.37 -15.27 6.28
CA LEU A 93 -14.09 -15.87 5.16
C LEU A 93 -15.21 -16.80 5.63
N ARG A 94 -15.01 -17.58 6.69
CA ARG A 94 -16.02 -18.47 7.30
C ARG A 94 -17.22 -17.71 7.86
N ARG A 95 -17.03 -16.48 8.32
CA ARG A 95 -18.15 -15.68 8.85
C ARG A 95 -19.11 -15.22 7.75
N GLU A 96 -18.76 -15.40 6.47
CA GLU A 96 -19.48 -14.94 5.25
C GLU A 96 -19.88 -13.45 5.26
N THR A 97 -19.43 -12.73 6.28
CA THR A 97 -19.64 -11.32 6.46
C THR A 97 -18.36 -10.67 5.99
N ALA A 98 -18.42 -10.02 4.84
CA ALA A 98 -17.51 -8.91 4.60
C ALA A 98 -17.57 -8.01 5.87
N PRO A 99 -16.42 -7.55 6.39
CA PRO A 99 -16.42 -6.71 7.58
C PRO A 99 -17.49 -5.61 7.46
N ALA A 100 -18.26 -5.38 8.54
CA ALA A 100 -19.42 -4.48 8.53
C ALA A 100 -19.08 -3.05 8.04
N SER A 101 -17.81 -2.67 8.14
CA SER A 101 -17.24 -1.51 7.45
C SER A 101 -17.01 -1.86 5.96
N GLY A 102 -17.87 -1.33 5.09
CA GLY A 102 -17.64 -1.34 3.65
C GLY A 102 -16.28 -0.72 3.26
N TRP A 103 -15.91 -0.83 1.99
CA TRP A 103 -14.67 -0.23 1.49
C TRP A 103 -14.57 1.26 1.88
N SER A 104 -13.43 1.65 2.45
CA SER A 104 -13.12 3.02 2.84
C SER A 104 -11.79 3.45 2.22
N PRO A 105 -11.63 4.72 1.78
CA PRO A 105 -10.34 5.25 1.39
C PRO A 105 -9.38 5.33 2.59
N LEU A 106 -9.89 5.45 3.82
CA LEU A 106 -9.06 5.53 5.02
C LEU A 106 -8.98 4.17 5.70
N VAL A 107 -7.75 3.69 5.87
CA VAL A 107 -7.40 2.40 6.47
C VAL A 107 -6.70 2.66 7.80
N ALA A 108 -7.24 2.09 8.87
CA ALA A 108 -6.61 2.06 10.18
C ALA A 108 -5.49 1.00 10.18
N ILE A 109 -4.24 1.43 9.97
CA ILE A 109 -3.08 0.51 9.96
C ILE A 109 -2.68 0.17 11.39
N GLN A 110 -2.57 1.20 12.23
CA GLN A 110 -2.31 1.08 13.66
C GLN A 110 -3.07 2.22 14.37
N PRO A 111 -4.38 2.05 14.66
CA PRO A 111 -5.22 3.14 15.15
C PRO A 111 -5.01 3.50 16.63
N SER A 112 -4.36 2.62 17.40
CA SER A 112 -4.14 2.78 18.82
C SER A 112 -2.92 3.66 19.13
N GLY A 113 -2.90 4.27 20.31
CA GLY A 113 -1.81 5.11 20.80
C GLY A 113 -2.30 6.46 21.31
N SER A 114 -1.46 7.13 22.08
CA SER A 114 -1.78 8.44 22.69
C SER A 114 -1.23 9.63 21.89
N ARG A 115 -0.31 9.38 20.96
CA ARG A 115 0.31 10.43 20.14
C ARG A 115 -0.63 10.95 19.05
N PRO A 116 -0.37 12.14 18.48
CA PRO A 116 -1.17 12.65 17.37
C PRO A 116 -1.19 11.69 16.17
N ALA A 117 -2.36 11.36 15.65
CA ALA A 117 -2.49 10.46 14.50
C ALA A 117 -1.77 11.00 13.25
N PHE A 118 -1.04 10.11 12.57
CA PHE A 118 -0.35 10.39 11.31
C PHE A 118 -1.14 9.81 10.13
N PHE A 119 -1.49 10.65 9.16
CA PHE A 119 -2.26 10.25 7.98
C PHE A 119 -1.36 10.24 6.73
N CYS A 120 -1.23 9.07 6.10
CA CYS A 120 -0.28 8.87 5.00
C CYS A 120 -0.97 8.47 3.69
N VAL A 121 -0.80 9.28 2.65
CA VAL A 121 -1.45 9.07 1.34
C VAL A 121 -0.71 8.05 0.50
N HIS A 122 -1.43 7.10 -0.11
CA HIS A 122 -0.88 6.05 -0.98
C HIS A 122 0.11 6.55 -2.03
N GLY A 123 1.05 5.69 -2.45
CA GLY A 123 1.88 5.94 -3.63
C GLY A 123 1.12 5.72 -4.95
N ALA A 124 1.81 5.79 -6.09
CA ALA A 124 1.18 5.64 -7.41
C ALA A 124 0.35 4.35 -7.57
N GLY A 125 0.75 3.26 -6.92
CA GLY A 125 0.03 1.97 -6.94
C GLY A 125 -1.32 1.95 -6.21
N GLY A 126 -1.65 3.01 -5.46
CA GLY A 126 -2.96 3.21 -4.84
C GLY A 126 -3.18 2.52 -3.50
N ASN A 127 -2.48 1.42 -3.21
CA ASN A 127 -2.62 0.72 -1.93
C ASN A 127 -1.72 1.33 -0.83
N VAL A 128 -2.04 0.99 0.42
CA VAL A 128 -1.36 1.50 1.64
C VAL A 128 -0.54 0.44 2.37
N LEU A 129 -0.48 -0.80 1.86
CA LEU A 129 0.34 -1.87 2.44
C LEU A 129 1.83 -1.50 2.50
N ILE A 130 2.27 -0.61 1.59
CA ILE A 130 3.63 -0.04 1.58
C ILE A 130 4.02 0.70 2.88
N TYR A 131 3.05 1.01 3.76
CA TYR A 131 3.28 1.69 5.02
C TYR A 131 3.32 0.77 6.24
N ARG A 132 3.14 -0.55 6.07
CA ARG A 132 3.16 -1.52 7.17
C ARG A 132 4.40 -1.34 8.04
N ASP A 133 5.59 -1.50 7.45
CA ASP A 133 6.82 -1.56 8.22
C ASP A 133 7.16 -0.18 8.81
N LEU A 134 6.86 0.90 8.09
CA LEU A 134 6.99 2.26 8.61
C LEU A 134 6.16 2.45 9.88
N SER A 135 4.87 2.08 9.85
CA SER A 135 3.98 2.23 11.01
C SER A 135 4.47 1.44 12.23
N ARG A 136 4.98 0.23 12.01
CA ARG A 136 5.55 -0.62 13.07
C ARG A 136 6.79 0.01 13.72
N HIS A 137 7.69 0.57 12.90
CA HIS A 137 8.91 1.21 13.41
C HIS A 137 8.68 2.54 14.13
N LEU A 138 7.53 3.20 13.90
CA LEU A 138 7.14 4.37 14.69
C LEU A 138 6.72 4.00 16.12
N GLY A 139 6.41 2.73 16.37
CA GLY A 139 6.00 2.19 17.66
C GLY A 139 4.48 2.24 17.88
N SER A 140 3.98 1.37 18.75
CA SER A 140 2.53 1.15 18.98
C SER A 140 1.78 2.35 19.59
N ASP A 141 2.50 3.33 20.12
CA ASP A 141 1.93 4.55 20.70
C ASP A 141 1.69 5.67 19.66
N GLN A 142 2.09 5.46 18.39
CA GLN A 142 1.91 6.40 17.29
C GLN A 142 0.74 5.92 16.39
N PRO A 143 -0.46 6.52 16.49
CA PRO A 143 -1.56 6.14 15.61
C PRO A 143 -1.20 6.47 14.15
N PHE A 144 -1.47 5.53 13.25
CA PHE A 144 -1.11 5.60 11.84
C PHE A 144 -2.26 5.13 10.94
N TYR A 145 -2.63 5.99 10.00
CA TYR A 145 -3.71 5.76 9.04
C TYR A 145 -3.18 5.89 7.62
N GLY A 146 -3.56 4.96 6.75
CA GLY A 146 -3.27 5.02 5.32
C GLY A 146 -4.48 5.52 4.54
N LEU A 147 -4.27 6.38 3.53
CA LEU A 147 -5.30 6.75 2.57
C LEU A 147 -5.06 6.03 1.25
N GLN A 148 -5.90 5.05 0.95
CA GLN A 148 -5.87 4.22 -0.26
C GLN A 148 -6.75 4.79 -1.38
N SER A 149 -6.35 4.51 -2.62
CA SER A 149 -6.97 5.06 -3.82
C SER A 149 -8.35 4.48 -4.08
N GLN A 150 -9.29 5.35 -4.45
CA GLN A 150 -10.60 4.95 -4.93
C GLN A 150 -10.51 4.02 -6.15
N GLY A 151 -11.36 3.00 -6.18
CA GLY A 151 -11.46 2.06 -7.29
C GLY A 151 -10.52 0.84 -7.18
N LEU A 152 -9.72 0.74 -6.10
CA LEU A 152 -8.96 -0.49 -5.79
C LEU A 152 -9.85 -1.74 -5.71
N ASP A 153 -11.06 -1.56 -5.20
CA ASP A 153 -12.04 -2.62 -5.04
C ASP A 153 -12.91 -2.81 -6.30
N ARG A 154 -12.72 -2.00 -7.36
CA ARG A 154 -13.51 -2.03 -8.60
C ARG A 154 -14.99 -1.65 -8.45
N SER A 155 -15.41 -1.13 -7.30
CA SER A 155 -16.79 -0.65 -7.12
C SER A 155 -17.07 0.62 -7.92
N CYS A 156 -16.04 1.44 -8.13
CA CYS A 156 -16.10 2.74 -8.79
C CYS A 156 -14.80 3.03 -9.55
N PRO A 157 -14.82 3.94 -10.54
CA PRO A 157 -13.61 4.35 -11.24
C PRO A 157 -12.66 5.13 -10.32
N PRO A 158 -11.34 5.08 -10.57
CA PRO A 158 -10.38 5.90 -9.86
C PRO A 158 -10.60 7.39 -10.17
N LEU A 159 -10.32 8.23 -9.19
CA LEU A 159 -10.27 9.68 -9.40
C LEU A 159 -9.10 10.04 -10.32
N SER A 160 -9.27 11.11 -11.10
CA SER A 160 -8.29 11.53 -12.12
C SER A 160 -7.69 12.92 -11.87
N LYS A 161 -8.07 13.58 -10.77
CA LYS A 161 -7.58 14.91 -10.38
C LYS A 161 -7.12 14.88 -8.92
N ILE A 162 -5.96 15.48 -8.64
CA ILE A 162 -5.38 15.52 -7.30
C ILE A 162 -6.31 16.28 -6.34
N GLU A 163 -6.92 17.36 -6.78
CA GLU A 163 -7.83 18.18 -5.97
C GLU A 163 -9.05 17.38 -5.51
N ASN A 164 -9.58 16.50 -6.38
CA ASN A 164 -10.70 15.63 -6.04
C ASN A 164 -10.27 14.51 -5.08
N MET A 165 -9.06 13.95 -5.27
CA MET A 165 -8.49 12.96 -4.35
C MET A 165 -8.28 13.56 -2.97
N ALA A 166 -7.67 14.75 -2.91
CA ALA A 166 -7.45 15.48 -1.67
C ALA A 166 -8.77 15.87 -0.99
N ALA A 167 -9.78 16.34 -1.73
CA ALA A 167 -11.08 16.66 -1.15
C ALA A 167 -11.78 15.43 -0.55
N LEU A 168 -11.62 14.26 -1.15
CA LEU A 168 -12.08 12.99 -0.56
C LEU A 168 -11.30 12.69 0.72
N TYR A 169 -9.98 12.80 0.70
CA TYR A 169 -9.12 12.45 1.84
C TYR A 169 -9.27 13.41 3.02
N VAL A 170 -9.47 14.71 2.77
CA VAL A 170 -9.80 15.69 3.82
C VAL A 170 -11.04 15.27 4.61
N LYS A 171 -12.11 14.86 3.91
CA LYS A 171 -13.34 14.38 4.56
C LYS A 171 -13.10 13.15 5.42
N GLU A 172 -12.32 12.19 4.93
CA GLU A 172 -12.02 10.98 5.70
C GLU A 172 -11.12 11.27 6.91
N ILE A 173 -10.10 12.11 6.75
CA ILE A 173 -9.23 12.54 7.86
C ILE A 173 -10.08 13.23 8.94
N GLN A 174 -10.98 14.14 8.55
CA GLN A 174 -11.82 14.90 9.49
C GLN A 174 -12.84 14.04 10.26
N ARG A 175 -13.22 12.86 9.72
CA ARG A 175 -14.05 11.90 10.48
C ARG A 175 -13.31 11.30 11.67
N VAL A 176 -12.01 11.09 11.55
CA VAL A 176 -11.15 10.56 12.62
C VAL A 176 -10.69 11.69 13.53
N ARG A 177 -10.31 12.83 12.94
CA ARG A 177 -9.80 14.00 13.63
C ARG A 177 -10.46 15.27 13.09
N PRO A 178 -11.54 15.76 13.72
CA PRO A 178 -12.30 16.91 13.20
C PRO A 178 -11.50 18.21 13.07
N HIS A 179 -10.52 18.42 13.94
CA HIS A 179 -9.70 19.62 13.98
C HIS A 179 -8.21 19.30 14.13
N GLY A 180 -7.39 20.19 13.59
CA GLY A 180 -5.94 20.14 13.66
C GLY A 180 -5.38 20.31 15.08
N PRO A 181 -4.05 20.35 15.22
CA PRO A 181 -3.08 20.37 14.13
C PRO A 181 -2.87 19.00 13.47
N TYR A 182 -2.88 18.93 12.13
CA TYR A 182 -2.76 17.68 11.38
C TYR A 182 -1.30 17.26 11.13
N PHE A 183 -1.06 15.95 11.15
CA PHE A 183 0.21 15.32 10.78
C PHE A 183 -0.03 14.48 9.51
N LEU A 184 0.53 14.94 8.40
CA LEU A 184 0.26 14.41 7.08
C LEU A 184 1.56 13.92 6.43
N GLY A 185 1.44 12.91 5.58
CA GLY A 185 2.52 12.56 4.68
C GLY A 185 2.10 11.74 3.46
N GLY A 186 3.08 11.42 2.62
CA GLY A 186 2.82 10.60 1.44
C GLY A 186 4.09 10.26 0.66
N TYR A 187 4.08 9.11 0.02
CA TYR A 187 5.20 8.61 -0.77
C TYR A 187 5.03 8.85 -2.27
N CYS A 188 6.08 9.35 -2.91
CA CYS A 188 6.10 9.62 -4.35
C CYS A 188 4.90 10.51 -4.75
N GLY A 189 4.07 10.11 -5.72
CA GLY A 189 2.84 10.85 -6.07
C GLY A 189 1.86 11.07 -4.92
N GLY A 190 1.89 10.20 -3.89
CA GLY A 190 1.12 10.39 -2.66
C GLY A 190 1.49 11.66 -1.89
N GLY A 191 2.76 12.04 -1.93
CA GLY A 191 3.21 13.30 -1.32
C GLY A 191 2.61 14.53 -2.02
N THR A 192 2.43 14.49 -3.35
CA THR A 192 1.73 15.54 -4.10
C THR A 192 0.27 15.66 -3.67
N ILE A 193 -0.40 14.53 -3.43
CA ILE A 193 -1.78 14.54 -2.93
C ILE A 193 -1.82 15.05 -1.48
N ALA A 194 -0.88 14.63 -0.62
CA ALA A 194 -0.78 15.10 0.76
C ALA A 194 -0.53 16.61 0.84
N PHE A 195 0.24 17.17 -0.09
CA PHE A 195 0.43 18.61 -0.24
C PHE A 195 -0.89 19.32 -0.56
N ASP A 196 -1.71 18.78 -1.46
CA ASP A 196 -3.03 19.34 -1.74
C ASP A 196 -4.02 19.20 -0.58
N VAL A 197 -4.00 18.06 0.13
CA VAL A 197 -4.75 17.88 1.39
C VAL A 197 -4.38 18.97 2.40
N ALA A 198 -3.09 19.26 2.56
CA ALA A 198 -2.62 20.31 3.46
C ALA A 198 -3.11 21.70 3.03
N GLN A 199 -3.07 22.03 1.72
CA GLN A 199 -3.60 23.29 1.20
C GLN A 199 -5.11 23.43 1.42
N GLN A 200 -5.88 22.37 1.19
CA GLN A 200 -7.33 22.39 1.39
C GLN A 200 -7.70 22.54 2.87
N LEU A 201 -6.99 21.87 3.78
CA LEU A 201 -7.17 22.04 5.22
C LEU A 201 -6.79 23.47 5.67
N GLN A 202 -5.66 24.01 5.21
CA GLN A 202 -5.29 25.40 5.51
C GLN A 202 -6.32 26.42 5.00
N ALA A 203 -6.90 26.18 3.81
CA ALA A 203 -7.96 27.02 3.27
C ALA A 203 -9.25 26.98 4.12
N GLN A 204 -9.44 25.91 4.90
CA GLN A 204 -10.53 25.80 5.90
C GLN A 204 -10.16 26.41 7.26
N GLY A 205 -8.97 27.02 7.40
CA GLY A 205 -8.48 27.59 8.66
C GLY A 205 -7.82 26.58 9.59
N GLU A 206 -7.61 25.34 9.13
CA GLU A 206 -6.99 24.29 9.94
C GLU A 206 -5.47 24.38 9.98
N GLN A 207 -4.88 23.97 11.10
CA GLN A 207 -3.43 23.95 11.29
C GLN A 207 -2.81 22.65 10.80
N ILE A 208 -1.66 22.75 10.11
CA ILE A 208 -0.82 21.61 9.74
C ILE A 208 0.44 21.65 10.60
N ALA A 209 0.58 20.69 11.51
CA ALA A 209 1.76 20.56 12.36
C ALA A 209 2.95 20.03 11.56
N LEU A 210 2.71 19.02 10.72
CA LEU A 210 3.76 18.37 9.94
C LEU A 210 3.22 17.94 8.58
N LEU A 211 3.94 18.30 7.52
CA LEU A 211 3.74 17.77 6.17
C LEU A 211 5.03 17.08 5.72
N ALA A 212 5.05 15.75 5.80
CA ALA A 212 6.21 14.92 5.51
C ALA A 212 6.10 14.26 4.12
N LEU A 213 7.02 14.62 3.22
CA LEU A 213 7.02 14.12 1.85
C LEU A 213 8.14 13.08 1.67
N PHE A 214 7.81 11.89 1.18
CA PHE A 214 8.76 10.76 1.06
C PHE A 214 9.11 10.52 -0.41
N ASP A 215 10.35 10.88 -0.80
CA ASP A 215 10.84 10.79 -2.18
C ASP A 215 9.86 11.42 -3.19
N THR A 216 9.34 12.61 -2.84
CA THR A 216 8.33 13.33 -3.61
C THR A 216 8.94 14.60 -4.18
N SER A 217 8.81 14.78 -5.49
CA SER A 217 9.19 16.01 -6.20
C SER A 217 7.94 16.73 -6.71
N ASN A 218 8.07 18.01 -7.06
CA ASN A 218 6.99 18.77 -7.70
C ASN A 218 6.81 18.33 -9.16
N TRP A 219 5.78 17.51 -9.41
CA TRP A 219 5.47 16.92 -10.72
C TRP A 219 5.10 17.94 -11.79
N SER A 220 4.56 19.10 -11.43
CA SER A 220 4.15 20.15 -12.39
C SER A 220 5.32 20.70 -13.23
N THR A 221 6.55 20.50 -12.76
CA THR A 221 7.78 20.94 -13.43
C THR A 221 8.51 19.80 -14.15
N ILE A 222 7.95 18.59 -14.10
CA ILE A 222 8.51 17.36 -14.66
C ILE A 222 7.63 16.93 -15.83
N HIS A 223 8.21 16.92 -17.04
CA HIS A 223 7.50 16.44 -18.22
C HIS A 223 7.36 14.91 -18.21
N PRO A 224 6.28 14.38 -18.81
CA PRO A 224 6.13 12.95 -19.03
C PRO A 224 7.38 12.37 -19.72
N PRO A 225 7.90 11.21 -19.25
CA PRO A 225 9.17 10.69 -19.73
C PRO A 225 9.06 10.24 -21.19
N SER A 226 10.03 10.67 -22.02
CA SER A 226 10.24 10.16 -23.37
C SER A 226 10.59 8.67 -23.36
N ILE A 227 10.61 8.02 -24.52
CA ILE A 227 11.01 6.60 -24.61
C ILE A 227 12.44 6.40 -24.08
N LEU A 228 13.36 7.32 -24.38
CA LEU A 228 14.73 7.30 -23.87
C LEU A 228 14.77 7.49 -22.34
N ASP A 229 13.95 8.40 -21.81
CA ASP A 229 13.86 8.59 -20.35
C ASP A 229 13.34 7.35 -19.65
N ARG A 230 12.37 6.63 -20.24
CA ARG A 230 11.84 5.37 -19.69
C ARG A 230 12.91 4.28 -19.66
N SER A 231 13.67 4.12 -20.75
CA SER A 231 14.77 3.15 -20.80
C SER A 231 15.86 3.49 -19.79
N TYR A 232 16.25 4.76 -19.70
CA TYR A 232 17.23 5.22 -18.73
C TYR A 232 16.74 5.03 -17.29
N TYR A 233 15.48 5.37 -17.00
CA TYR A 233 14.85 5.14 -15.71
C TYR A 233 14.86 3.65 -15.33
N ALA A 234 14.56 2.75 -16.27
CA ALA A 234 14.65 1.32 -16.04
C ALA A 234 16.08 0.91 -15.64
N CYS A 235 17.10 1.38 -16.38
CA CYS A 235 18.51 1.15 -16.02
C CYS A 235 18.86 1.69 -14.63
N GLN A 236 18.47 2.94 -14.32
CA GLN A 236 18.71 3.53 -13.01
C GLN A 236 18.04 2.72 -11.89
N LYS A 237 16.84 2.21 -12.12
CA LYS A 237 16.13 1.37 -11.15
C LYS A 237 16.93 0.11 -10.83
N PHE A 238 17.49 -0.58 -11.84
CA PHE A 238 18.37 -1.72 -11.62
C PHE A 238 19.63 -1.34 -10.84
N VAL A 239 20.29 -0.24 -11.23
CA VAL A 239 21.50 0.26 -10.56
C VAL A 239 21.23 0.60 -9.09
N PHE A 240 20.12 1.28 -8.78
CA PHE A 240 19.77 1.66 -7.42
C PHE A 240 19.32 0.48 -6.57
N GLN A 241 18.64 -0.51 -7.15
CA GLN A 241 18.35 -1.76 -6.46
C GLN A 241 19.64 -2.51 -6.09
N ALA A 242 20.62 -2.56 -7.00
CA ALA A 242 21.93 -3.13 -6.71
C ALA A 242 22.69 -2.30 -5.65
N ALA A 243 22.65 -0.97 -5.74
CA ALA A 243 23.29 -0.09 -4.77
C ALA A 243 22.71 -0.26 -3.35
N ASN A 244 21.38 -0.38 -3.23
CA ASN A 244 20.74 -0.74 -1.96
C ASN A 244 21.26 -2.08 -1.44
N PHE A 245 21.32 -3.12 -2.29
CA PHE A 245 21.86 -4.42 -1.90
C PHE A 245 23.31 -4.33 -1.37
N PHE A 246 24.19 -3.62 -2.06
CA PHE A 246 25.59 -3.49 -1.64
C PHE A 246 25.79 -2.55 -0.45
N SER A 247 24.82 -1.69 -0.12
CA SER A 247 24.88 -0.81 1.04
C SER A 247 24.63 -1.51 2.38
N LEU A 248 24.09 -2.73 2.35
CA LEU A 248 23.89 -3.54 3.54
C LEU A 248 25.22 -4.15 4.02
N ASP A 249 25.35 -4.38 5.32
CA ASP A 249 26.45 -5.15 5.91
C ASP A 249 26.35 -6.65 5.56
N SER A 250 27.32 -7.48 5.98
CA SER A 250 27.31 -8.92 5.65
C SER A 250 26.03 -9.62 6.07
N ASP A 251 25.51 -9.25 7.24
CA ASP A 251 24.34 -9.89 7.86
C ASP A 251 23.04 -9.40 7.21
N GLY A 252 22.96 -8.10 6.91
CA GLY A 252 21.86 -7.50 6.15
C GLY A 252 21.82 -7.99 4.70
N ARG A 253 22.99 -8.17 4.04
CA ARG A 253 23.07 -8.77 2.70
C ARG A 253 22.62 -10.22 2.71
N ALA A 254 23.05 -11.00 3.70
CA ALA A 254 22.60 -12.38 3.86
C ALA A 254 21.09 -12.42 4.05
N LYS A 255 20.52 -11.59 4.93
CA LYS A 255 19.07 -11.54 5.17
C LYS A 255 18.29 -11.10 3.93
N PHE A 256 18.69 -10.02 3.26
CA PHE A 256 18.03 -9.53 2.05
C PHE A 256 18.17 -10.51 0.87
N PHE A 257 19.31 -11.17 0.75
CA PHE A 257 19.53 -12.22 -0.25
C PHE A 257 18.68 -13.45 0.06
N TRP A 258 18.63 -13.90 1.31
CA TRP A 258 17.80 -15.03 1.74
C TRP A 258 16.31 -14.74 1.58
N GLU A 259 15.81 -13.57 1.97
CA GLU A 259 14.41 -13.16 1.72
C GLU A 259 14.07 -13.18 0.22
N LYS A 260 14.99 -12.75 -0.65
CA LYS A 260 14.80 -12.83 -2.11
C LYS A 260 14.99 -14.22 -2.71
N VAL A 261 15.86 -15.04 -2.14
CA VAL A 261 16.28 -16.33 -2.69
C VAL A 261 15.39 -17.46 -2.18
N GLU A 262 14.90 -17.43 -0.94
CA GLU A 262 13.79 -18.29 -0.51
C GLU A 262 12.58 -18.04 -1.39
N GLY A 263 12.16 -16.78 -1.58
CA GLY A 263 11.06 -16.44 -2.49
C GLY A 263 11.30 -16.84 -3.96
N MET A 264 12.54 -17.05 -4.40
CA MET A 264 12.88 -17.40 -5.79
C MET A 264 13.21 -18.89 -6.00
N GLN A 265 13.78 -19.59 -5.01
CA GLN A 265 14.04 -21.03 -5.05
C GLN A 265 12.75 -21.82 -4.85
N LEU A 266 11.86 -21.34 -3.99
CA LEU A 266 10.55 -21.92 -3.76
C LEU A 266 9.64 -21.77 -5.01
N ALA A 267 9.71 -20.61 -5.69
CA ALA A 267 9.05 -20.42 -7.00
C ALA A 267 9.58 -21.29 -8.16
N ARG A 268 10.76 -21.90 -8.03
CA ARG A 268 11.39 -22.73 -9.09
C ARG A 268 11.07 -24.21 -9.00
N LEU A 269 10.57 -24.70 -7.86
CA LEU A 269 10.19 -26.11 -7.67
C LEU A 269 8.74 -26.38 -8.10
N GLY A 270 7.90 -25.34 -8.24
CA GLY A 270 6.59 -25.42 -8.87
C GLY A 270 6.68 -25.35 -10.39
N LYS A 271 6.30 -26.42 -11.09
CA LYS A 271 6.10 -26.42 -12.55
C LYS A 271 5.10 -25.34 -12.95
N GLY A 272 5.62 -24.19 -13.39
CA GLY A 272 4.86 -23.18 -14.13
C GLY A 272 4.74 -21.81 -13.46
N SER A 273 5.84 -21.15 -13.10
CA SER A 273 5.81 -19.69 -12.92
C SER A 273 6.81 -19.01 -13.84
N ARG A 274 6.30 -18.54 -14.98
CA ARG A 274 6.91 -17.41 -15.68
C ARG A 274 6.77 -16.20 -14.75
N THR A 275 7.75 -15.99 -13.87
CA THR A 275 7.84 -14.83 -12.96
C THR A 275 8.15 -13.56 -13.77
N ALA A 276 7.19 -13.14 -14.58
CA ALA A 276 6.95 -11.75 -14.92
C ALA A 276 5.58 -11.44 -14.32
N VAL A 277 5.58 -10.94 -13.08
CA VAL A 277 4.38 -10.57 -12.31
C VAL A 277 3.54 -9.63 -13.18
N SER A 278 2.49 -10.17 -13.79
CA SER A 278 1.55 -9.37 -14.58
C SER A 278 0.72 -8.56 -13.59
N GLU A 279 1.06 -7.27 -13.44
CA GLU A 279 0.27 -6.32 -12.67
C GLU A 279 -1.19 -6.41 -13.15
N SER A 280 -2.12 -6.62 -12.20
CA SER A 280 -3.54 -6.77 -12.52
C SER A 280 -4.02 -5.57 -13.33
N ARG A 281 -4.99 -5.77 -14.23
CA ARG A 281 -5.53 -4.69 -15.09
C ARG A 281 -5.96 -3.47 -14.27
N VAL A 282 -6.47 -3.70 -13.07
CA VAL A 282 -6.95 -2.65 -12.14
C VAL A 282 -5.80 -1.86 -11.52
N LEU A 283 -4.76 -2.51 -11.01
CA LEU A 283 -3.59 -1.79 -10.49
C LEU A 283 -2.93 -0.93 -11.56
N ARG A 284 -2.86 -1.44 -12.79
CA ARG A 284 -2.33 -0.68 -13.92
C ARG A 284 -3.21 0.52 -14.27
N GLN A 285 -4.53 0.38 -14.18
CA GLN A 285 -5.47 1.48 -14.41
C GLN A 285 -5.34 2.56 -13.32
N ILE A 286 -5.27 2.16 -12.05
CA ILE A 286 -5.10 3.06 -10.91
C ILE A 286 -3.77 3.80 -11.01
N ARG A 287 -2.67 3.09 -11.26
CA ARG A 287 -1.35 3.70 -11.45
C ARG A 287 -1.38 4.74 -12.56
N ARG A 288 -1.96 4.41 -13.73
CA ARG A 288 -2.08 5.35 -14.85
C ARG A 288 -2.92 6.58 -14.49
N ALA A 289 -4.03 6.39 -13.77
CA ALA A 289 -4.88 7.49 -13.34
C ALA A 289 -4.14 8.41 -12.35
N ASN A 290 -3.44 7.84 -11.36
CA ASN A 290 -2.68 8.58 -10.36
C ASN A 290 -1.48 9.33 -10.97
N ASP A 291 -0.71 8.67 -11.84
CA ASP A 291 0.44 9.30 -12.51
C ASP A 291 -0.04 10.47 -13.39
N ARG A 292 -1.13 10.27 -14.15
CA ARG A 292 -1.76 11.33 -14.95
C ARG A 292 -2.24 12.49 -14.10
N ALA A 293 -2.93 12.20 -12.99
CA ALA A 293 -3.38 13.23 -12.06
C ALA A 293 -2.19 14.06 -11.54
N CYS A 294 -1.06 13.42 -11.22
CA CYS A 294 0.14 14.12 -10.77
C CYS A 294 0.75 15.02 -11.86
N TRP A 295 0.78 14.58 -13.12
CA TRP A 295 1.28 15.40 -14.23
C TRP A 295 0.35 16.57 -14.59
N ASP A 296 -0.96 16.37 -14.48
CA ASP A 296 -1.95 17.39 -14.80
C ASP A 296 -2.14 18.42 -13.66
N TYR A 297 -1.57 18.15 -12.47
CA TYR A 297 -1.73 18.98 -11.27
C TYR A 297 -0.79 20.19 -11.25
N VAL A 298 -1.33 21.33 -10.85
CA VAL A 298 -0.58 22.57 -10.65
C VAL A 298 -0.76 23.02 -9.20
N PRO A 299 0.27 22.86 -8.33
CA PRO A 299 0.19 23.25 -6.93
C PRO A 299 0.08 24.78 -6.77
N LYS A 300 -0.59 25.21 -5.71
CA LYS A 300 -0.60 26.61 -5.29
C LYS A 300 0.49 26.83 -4.22
N PRO A 301 0.82 28.09 -3.89
CA PRO A 301 1.69 28.37 -2.75
C PRO A 301 1.10 27.83 -1.44
N TYR A 302 1.94 27.23 -0.63
CA TYR A 302 1.65 26.65 0.67
C TYR A 302 2.38 27.43 1.76
N SER A 303 1.64 27.93 2.74
CA SER A 303 2.19 28.79 3.81
C SER A 303 2.92 28.02 4.92
N GLY A 304 2.79 26.68 4.93
CA GLY A 304 3.45 25.81 5.91
C GLY A 304 4.87 25.42 5.52
N VAL A 305 5.48 24.61 6.37
CA VAL A 305 6.79 24.00 6.14
C VAL A 305 6.60 22.61 5.55
N VAL A 306 7.39 22.28 4.54
CA VAL A 306 7.49 20.92 3.99
C VAL A 306 8.73 20.25 4.56
N THR A 307 8.58 19.06 5.14
CA THR A 307 9.71 18.20 5.50
C THR A 307 9.93 17.18 4.39
N ASP A 308 10.96 17.39 3.55
CA ASP A 308 11.29 16.54 2.40
C ASP A 308 12.31 15.46 2.78
N PHE A 309 11.85 14.22 2.87
CA PHE A 309 12.68 13.04 3.07
C PHE A 309 13.11 12.49 1.72
N ARG A 310 14.40 12.56 1.41
CA ARG A 310 14.94 12.14 0.11
C ARG A 310 16.04 11.07 0.24
N PRO A 311 16.14 10.13 -0.71
CA PRO A 311 17.26 9.20 -0.79
C PRO A 311 18.58 9.93 -1.07
N VAL A 312 19.73 9.30 -0.79
CA VAL A 312 21.07 9.85 -1.07
C VAL A 312 21.30 10.20 -2.54
N LYS A 313 20.57 9.52 -3.44
CA LYS A 313 20.52 9.84 -4.86
C LYS A 313 19.07 9.80 -5.31
N GLN A 314 18.71 10.66 -6.26
CA GLN A 314 17.39 10.64 -6.88
C GLN A 314 17.51 10.21 -8.35
N TYR A 315 16.42 9.69 -8.92
CA TYR A 315 16.36 9.46 -10.36
C TYR A 315 16.60 10.76 -11.12
N ARG A 316 17.27 10.68 -12.27
CA ARG A 316 17.67 11.88 -13.04
C ARG A 316 16.47 12.74 -13.42
N MET A 317 15.32 12.11 -13.68
CA MET A 317 14.09 12.80 -14.02
C MET A 317 13.52 13.67 -12.88
N PHE A 318 13.78 13.30 -11.63
CA PHE A 318 13.30 13.99 -10.42
C PHE A 318 14.36 14.91 -9.80
N ASN A 319 15.64 14.67 -10.12
CA ASN A 319 16.74 15.52 -9.65
C ASN A 319 16.89 16.78 -10.50
N LYS A 320 15.88 17.66 -10.46
CA LYS A 320 15.91 18.98 -11.12
C LYS A 320 15.72 20.10 -10.08
N PRO A 321 16.43 21.24 -10.20
CA PRO A 321 16.28 22.35 -9.25
C PRO A 321 14.85 22.89 -9.16
N ASN A 322 14.11 22.89 -10.26
CA ASN A 322 12.72 23.36 -10.31
C ASN A 322 11.70 22.36 -9.75
N ALA A 323 12.09 21.11 -9.52
CA ALA A 323 11.22 20.07 -8.99
C ALA A 323 11.19 20.01 -7.45
N LYS A 324 11.73 21.03 -6.79
CA LYS A 324 11.80 21.17 -5.33
C LYS A 324 10.62 21.98 -4.77
N TRP A 325 10.48 21.98 -3.45
CA TRP A 325 9.34 22.56 -2.74
C TRP A 325 9.62 23.97 -2.22
N ASP A 326 10.88 24.39 -2.17
CA ASP A 326 11.39 25.71 -1.77
C ASP A 326 10.66 26.92 -2.41
N ARG A 327 10.13 26.78 -3.62
CA ARG A 327 9.36 27.85 -4.31
C ARG A 327 7.87 27.82 -4.04
N LEU A 328 7.35 26.72 -3.51
CA LEU A 328 5.92 26.51 -3.26
C LEU A 328 5.59 26.58 -1.77
N ALA A 329 6.46 26.07 -0.90
CA ALA A 329 6.28 26.11 0.54
C ALA A 329 6.97 27.35 1.14
N ARG A 330 6.50 27.80 2.32
CA ARG A 330 7.17 28.88 3.07
C ARG A 330 8.61 28.51 3.42
N ALA A 331 8.85 27.24 3.73
CA ALA A 331 10.17 26.68 3.95
C ALA A 331 10.19 25.19 3.59
N GLU A 332 11.37 24.69 3.21
CA GLU A 332 11.65 23.28 2.95
C GLU A 332 12.74 22.79 3.90
N GLU A 333 12.40 21.84 4.77
CA GLU A 333 13.34 21.13 5.63
C GLU A 333 13.75 19.82 4.96
N VAL A 334 15.02 19.71 4.57
CA VAL A 334 15.51 18.54 3.83
C VAL A 334 16.16 17.53 4.76
N VAL A 335 15.67 16.29 4.71
CA VAL A 335 16.25 15.14 5.43
C VAL A 335 16.72 14.11 4.41
N VAL A 336 18.05 13.95 4.31
CA VAL A 336 18.65 12.95 3.41
C VAL A 336 18.82 11.63 4.15
N LEU A 337 18.20 10.57 3.64
CA LEU A 337 18.25 9.22 4.20
C LEU A 337 19.33 8.37 3.49
N PRO A 338 20.08 7.53 4.22
CA PRO A 338 21.12 6.65 3.67
C PRO A 338 20.52 5.45 2.90
N VAL A 339 19.71 5.74 1.88
CA VAL A 339 18.99 4.77 1.07
C VAL A 339 18.95 5.25 -0.38
N TYR A 340 18.96 4.32 -1.34
CA TYR A 340 18.74 4.62 -2.74
C TYR A 340 17.25 4.49 -3.11
N PRO A 341 16.80 5.13 -4.21
CA PRO A 341 15.40 5.16 -4.58
C PRO A 341 14.72 3.78 -4.62
N ALA A 342 13.42 3.77 -4.33
CA ALA A 342 12.60 2.56 -4.14
C ALA A 342 12.96 1.68 -2.92
N GLY A 343 13.99 2.02 -2.13
CA GLY A 343 14.32 1.31 -0.89
C GLY A 343 13.67 1.91 0.36
N MET A 344 13.25 3.17 0.34
CA MET A 344 12.90 3.95 1.55
C MET A 344 11.80 3.34 2.43
N LEU A 345 10.84 2.63 1.85
CA LEU A 345 9.72 1.98 2.57
C LEU A 345 9.90 0.46 2.69
N VAL A 346 11.08 -0.06 2.39
CA VAL A 346 11.40 -1.49 2.39
C VAL A 346 12.41 -1.77 3.49
N GLU A 347 12.28 -2.91 4.16
CA GLU A 347 13.29 -3.38 5.12
C GLU A 347 14.66 -3.65 4.44
N PRO A 348 15.78 -3.41 5.14
CA PRO A 348 15.88 -2.79 6.46
C PRO A 348 15.84 -1.25 6.44
N PHE A 349 15.78 -0.63 5.25
CA PHE A 349 15.99 0.81 5.06
C PHE A 349 14.87 1.69 5.64
N VAL A 350 13.65 1.15 5.71
CA VAL A 350 12.48 1.83 6.31
C VAL A 350 12.72 2.29 7.74
N LYS A 351 13.63 1.63 8.47
CA LYS A 351 14.08 2.06 9.81
C LYS A 351 14.69 3.46 9.80
N HIS A 352 15.46 3.80 8.76
CA HIS A 352 16.04 5.15 8.63
C HIS A 352 14.96 6.21 8.47
N LEU A 353 13.93 5.93 7.66
CA LEU A 353 12.78 6.82 7.52
C LEU A 353 12.02 6.94 8.84
N ALA A 354 11.74 5.83 9.52
CA ALA A 354 10.99 5.83 10.77
C ALA A 354 11.68 6.64 11.88
N VAL A 355 12.99 6.47 12.06
CA VAL A 355 13.78 7.25 13.03
C VAL A 355 13.72 8.74 12.71
N ALA A 356 13.92 9.10 11.44
CA ALA A 356 13.92 10.48 11.00
C ALA A 356 12.53 11.14 11.12
N LEU A 357 11.48 10.42 10.71
CA LEU A 357 10.10 10.88 10.83
C LEU A 357 9.68 11.04 12.30
N LYS A 358 10.03 10.07 13.16
CA LYS A 358 9.79 10.17 14.60
C LYS A 358 10.43 11.43 15.20
N LYS A 359 11.68 11.73 14.82
CA LYS A 359 12.36 12.96 15.23
C LYS A 359 11.61 14.22 14.79
N SER A 360 11.09 14.26 13.55
CA SER A 360 10.29 15.39 13.07
C SER A 360 8.96 15.52 13.83
N ILE A 361 8.28 14.41 14.10
CA ILE A 361 7.03 14.41 14.90
C ILE A 361 7.32 14.92 16.32
N ASP A 362 8.34 14.38 16.98
CA ASP A 362 8.72 14.79 18.34
C ASP A 362 9.13 16.27 18.39
N GLY A 363 9.90 16.74 17.40
CA GLY A 363 10.31 18.14 17.32
C GLY A 363 9.13 19.11 17.26
N VAL A 364 8.10 18.79 16.48
CA VAL A 364 6.90 19.62 16.37
C VAL A 364 6.07 19.56 17.67
N ILE A 365 5.91 18.37 18.26
CA ILE A 365 5.17 18.22 19.53
C ILE A 365 5.84 19.01 20.66
N CYS A 366 7.15 18.88 20.82
CA CYS A 366 7.89 19.61 21.86
C CYS A 366 7.89 21.13 21.60
N GLY A 367 7.99 21.56 20.34
CA GLY A 367 7.91 22.97 19.97
C GLY A 367 6.58 23.62 20.38
N CYS A 368 5.45 22.94 20.14
CA CYS A 368 4.12 23.41 20.52
C CYS A 368 3.89 23.47 22.04
N ALA A 369 4.63 22.73 22.86
CA ALA A 369 4.51 22.75 24.32
C ALA A 369 5.20 23.97 24.98
N THR A 370 6.00 24.71 24.20
CA THR A 370 6.82 25.84 24.69
C THR A 370 6.38 27.21 24.17
N SER A 371 5.28 27.26 23.40
CA SER A 371 4.71 28.45 22.76
C SER A 371 3.40 28.88 23.39
#